data_AF-A0A842RJ35-F1
#
_entry.id   AF-A0A842RJ35-F1
#
_cell.length_a   1.000
_cell.length_b   1.000
_cell.length_c   1.000
_cell.angle_alpha   90.00
_cell.angle_beta   90.00
_cell.angle_gamma   90.00
#
_symmetry.space_group_name_H-M   'P 1'
#
loop_
_entity.id
_entity.type
_entity.pdbx_description
1 polymer ?
#
loop_
_entity_poly.entity_id
_entity_poly.type
_entity_poly.pdbx_seq_one_letter_code
_entity_poly.pdbx_strand_id
1 'polypeptide(L)'
;MNNNWLNIYRESHSKTVKSLRQLNGITVAFNTNIDAIVNFTPPMVQQLIDKIGLEPQSLKRRIHEWKGIIEQPVDYLIGLFGCFKEGRASEWLIQNKETYEFLKRHLPINQPLRMGGQAGIMANVLALLDIPLVITHCASLPKEQAELFISKENIVVPVVDSNGELFYLHPRNTSNPSDPVYMHFISEFRKDDQFVILDQEPWACPRSNRFIATYDPINNNLEISQAFMEGIEQIAKKTDAFLISGFHLLPPEKLALAEIKQKIQTVARLIDRAREANPGLKTHYELCGTKQTIILKELFDFSKEYQFWDSLGANERELVDALEILGETQLVKALSSNMTQEKVLEGAFIITEQLALQRFHLHEFGCYLVLHRKKPSINPERIRAALCFSSLIAAERAKTGTINQHSSIEPFLNNFTGKEEHFPKTFKELASAIEKKGLCSRDQFLASGILEHNNYFIIAVPTILIDNPKFTVGLGDTISSTAFVAELALTKTGH
;
A
#
# COMPACT_ATOMS: atom_id res chain seq x y z
N MET A 1 28.59 -22.20 6.54
CA MET A 1 27.48 -22.27 7.51
C MET A 1 26.21 -22.43 6.68
N ASN A 2 25.44 -23.49 6.86
CA ASN A 2 24.15 -23.60 6.16
C ASN A 2 23.26 -22.45 6.66
N ASN A 3 22.98 -21.49 5.79
CA ASN A 3 22.08 -20.38 6.08
C ASN A 3 20.69 -20.95 6.37
N ASN A 4 20.38 -21.13 7.65
CA ASN A 4 19.03 -21.45 8.08
C ASN A 4 18.22 -20.15 8.09
N TRP A 5 17.19 -20.06 7.26
CA TRP A 5 16.33 -18.88 7.20
C TRP A 5 15.73 -18.51 8.57
N LEU A 6 15.49 -19.46 9.47
CA LEU A 6 15.08 -19.16 10.84
C LEU A 6 16.07 -18.23 11.55
N ASN A 7 17.37 -18.49 11.41
CA ASN A 7 18.40 -17.63 12.00
C ASN A 7 18.46 -16.28 11.30
N ILE A 8 18.33 -16.25 9.96
CA ILE A 8 18.26 -14.99 9.21
C ILE A 8 17.10 -14.13 9.73
N TYR A 9 15.91 -14.70 9.88
CA TYR A 9 14.74 -13.99 10.40
C TYR A 9 14.95 -13.47 11.83
N ARG A 10 15.48 -14.31 12.74
CA ARG A 10 15.78 -13.89 14.13
C ARG A 10 16.80 -12.76 14.20
N GLU A 11 17.89 -12.88 13.45
CA GLU A 11 18.92 -11.84 13.38
C GLU A 11 18.39 -10.56 12.77
N SER A 12 17.62 -10.67 11.69
CA SER A 12 17.01 -9.54 10.99
C SER A 12 16.11 -8.75 11.94
N HIS A 13 15.26 -9.44 12.70
CA HIS A 13 14.43 -8.81 13.71
C HIS A 13 15.25 -8.09 14.79
N SER A 14 16.18 -8.81 15.44
CA SER A 14 17.01 -8.27 16.53
C SER A 14 17.85 -7.06 16.10
N LYS A 15 18.46 -7.11 14.91
CA LYS A 15 19.27 -6.01 14.36
C LYS A 15 18.42 -4.82 13.95
N THR A 16 17.26 -5.05 13.33
CA THR A 16 16.40 -3.98 12.82
C THR A 16 15.75 -3.20 13.96
N VAL A 17 15.15 -3.87 14.96
CA VAL A 17 14.52 -3.20 16.11
C VAL A 17 15.48 -2.24 16.82
N LYS A 18 16.76 -2.62 16.95
CA LYS A 18 17.80 -1.75 17.53
C LYS A 18 18.15 -0.56 16.62
N SER A 19 18.17 -0.80 15.31
CA SER A 19 18.60 0.21 14.31
C SER A 19 17.53 1.26 14.04
N LEU A 20 16.23 0.93 14.14
CA LEU A 20 15.12 1.85 13.89
C LEU A 20 15.20 3.13 14.75
N ARG A 21 15.72 3.02 15.98
CA ARG A 21 15.90 4.16 16.91
C ARG A 21 16.99 5.15 16.49
N GLN A 22 17.81 4.82 15.50
CA GLN A 22 18.89 5.67 14.99
C GLN A 22 18.43 6.58 13.84
N LEU A 23 17.18 6.41 13.39
CA LEU A 23 16.55 7.31 12.43
C LEU A 23 16.21 8.65 13.10
N ASN A 24 16.33 9.75 12.35
CA ASN A 24 15.92 11.06 12.81
C ASN A 24 14.39 11.17 12.83
N GLY A 25 13.77 10.74 11.73
CA GLY A 25 12.32 10.71 11.57
C GLY A 25 11.92 10.30 10.17
N ILE A 26 10.63 10.10 9.94
CA ILE A 26 10.06 9.69 8.66
C ILE A 26 8.86 10.58 8.34
N THR A 27 8.84 11.14 7.13
CA THR A 27 7.68 11.89 6.60
C THR A 27 6.80 10.95 5.78
N VAL A 28 5.48 11.04 5.93
CA VAL A 28 4.53 10.20 5.20
C VAL A 28 3.37 11.05 4.66
N ALA A 29 3.09 10.97 3.35
CA ALA A 29 2.02 11.71 2.68
C ALA A 29 1.49 10.92 1.45
N PHE A 30 0.37 11.24 0.80
CA PHE A 30 -0.51 12.37 1.10
C PHE A 30 -1.87 11.96 1.65
N ASN A 31 -2.38 10.78 1.32
CA ASN A 31 -3.77 10.47 1.64
C ASN A 31 -3.95 9.80 3.01
N THR A 32 -4.77 10.45 3.82
CA THR A 32 -5.30 9.94 5.09
C THR A 32 -6.82 10.00 4.99
N ASN A 33 -7.50 8.92 5.37
CA ASN A 33 -8.96 8.88 5.35
C ASN A 33 -9.51 7.92 6.42
N ILE A 34 -10.83 7.88 6.51
CA ILE A 34 -11.58 6.99 7.40
C ILE A 34 -12.09 5.81 6.58
N ASP A 35 -11.72 4.60 6.97
CA ASP A 35 -12.28 3.38 6.42
C ASP A 35 -13.46 2.93 7.27
N ALA A 36 -14.65 2.94 6.68
CA ALA A 36 -15.88 2.43 7.26
C ALA A 36 -16.14 1.02 6.76
N ILE A 37 -15.91 0.02 7.62
CA ILE A 37 -16.12 -1.39 7.25
C ILE A 37 -17.62 -1.70 7.22
N VAL A 38 -18.05 -2.27 6.11
CA VAL A 38 -19.43 -2.64 5.82
C VAL A 38 -19.51 -4.16 5.71
N ASN A 39 -20.14 -4.79 6.70
CA ASN A 39 -20.38 -6.23 6.69
C ASN A 39 -21.84 -6.50 6.36
N PHE A 40 -22.09 -7.10 5.20
CA PHE A 40 -23.43 -7.44 4.77
C PHE A 40 -23.89 -8.78 5.33
N THR A 41 -25.17 -8.83 5.69
CA THR A 41 -25.94 -10.08 5.78
C THR A 41 -26.98 -10.08 4.65
N PRO A 42 -27.47 -11.25 4.19
CA PRO A 42 -28.50 -11.29 3.14
C PRO A 42 -29.73 -10.38 3.44
N PRO A 43 -30.27 -10.32 4.67
CA PRO A 43 -31.36 -9.39 4.99
C PRO A 43 -31.00 -7.92 4.82
N MET A 44 -29.77 -7.51 5.16
CA MET A 44 -29.32 -6.12 5.00
C MET A 44 -29.20 -5.72 3.53
N VAL A 45 -28.79 -6.66 2.66
CA VAL A 45 -28.77 -6.44 1.22
C VAL A 45 -30.19 -6.23 0.70
N GLN A 46 -31.14 -7.09 1.10
CA GLN A 46 -32.54 -6.96 0.68
C GLN A 46 -33.13 -5.60 1.11
N GLN A 47 -32.90 -5.19 2.36
CA GLN A 47 -33.31 -3.87 2.84
C GLN A 47 -32.72 -2.72 2.02
N LEU A 48 -31.47 -2.84 1.57
CA LEU A 48 -30.84 -1.83 0.72
C LEU A 48 -31.45 -1.83 -0.69
N ILE A 49 -31.72 -3.00 -1.27
CA ILE A 49 -32.43 -3.15 -2.56
C ILE A 49 -33.80 -2.48 -2.49
N ASP A 50 -34.58 -2.75 -1.43
CA ASP A 50 -35.92 -2.20 -1.23
C ASP A 50 -35.87 -0.66 -1.11
N LYS A 51 -34.90 -0.12 -0.36
CA LYS A 51 -34.70 1.33 -0.23
C LYS A 51 -34.30 2.02 -1.53
N ILE A 52 -33.54 1.33 -2.38
CA ILE A 52 -33.17 1.84 -3.71
C ILE A 52 -34.37 1.79 -4.67
N GLY A 53 -35.38 0.96 -4.39
CA GLY A 53 -36.49 0.69 -5.31
C GLY A 53 -36.03 -0.11 -6.53
N LEU A 54 -35.00 -0.95 -6.37
CA LEU A 54 -34.44 -1.73 -7.47
C LEU A 54 -35.20 -3.04 -7.64
N GLU A 55 -35.76 -3.26 -8.84
CA GLU A 55 -36.28 -4.57 -9.21
C GLU A 55 -35.16 -5.62 -9.12
N PRO A 56 -35.27 -6.65 -8.28
CA PRO A 56 -34.08 -7.42 -7.92
C PRO A 56 -33.51 -8.28 -9.07
N GLN A 57 -34.34 -8.67 -10.04
CA GLN A 57 -33.89 -9.30 -11.31
C GLN A 57 -33.07 -8.34 -12.20
N SER A 58 -33.27 -7.03 -12.03
CA SER A 58 -32.45 -6.00 -12.69
C SER A 58 -31.00 -6.10 -12.23
N LEU A 59 -30.76 -6.26 -10.91
CA LEU A 59 -29.41 -6.36 -10.37
C LEU A 59 -28.61 -7.50 -11.03
N LYS A 60 -29.20 -8.70 -11.13
CA LYS A 60 -28.56 -9.88 -11.72
C LYS A 60 -28.12 -9.68 -13.18
N ARG A 61 -28.90 -8.93 -13.97
CA ARG A 61 -28.53 -8.58 -15.35
C ARG A 61 -27.39 -7.57 -15.40
N ARG A 62 -27.27 -6.74 -14.37
CA ARG A 62 -26.37 -5.59 -14.32
C ARG A 62 -25.06 -5.83 -13.56
N ILE A 63 -24.91 -6.88 -12.75
CA ILE A 63 -23.65 -7.15 -12.01
C ILE A 63 -22.41 -7.31 -12.92
N HIS A 64 -22.65 -7.56 -14.21
CA HIS A 64 -21.62 -7.65 -15.24
C HIS A 64 -21.26 -6.28 -15.87
N GLU A 65 -22.06 -5.24 -15.60
CA GLU A 65 -21.80 -3.85 -15.96
C GLU A 65 -20.67 -3.31 -15.08
N TRP A 66 -19.44 -3.58 -15.48
CA TRP A 66 -18.27 -3.11 -14.76
C TRP A 66 -18.00 -1.63 -15.05
N LYS A 67 -18.63 -0.73 -14.28
CA LYS A 67 -18.57 0.72 -14.51
C LYS A 67 -17.28 1.38 -14.01
N GLY A 68 -16.76 0.95 -12.87
CA GLY A 68 -15.61 1.63 -12.22
C GLY A 68 -15.96 2.91 -11.45
N ILE A 69 -17.22 3.36 -11.50
CA ILE A 69 -17.73 4.57 -10.84
C ILE A 69 -19.11 4.31 -10.23
N ILE A 70 -19.49 5.11 -9.24
CA ILE A 70 -20.81 5.05 -8.57
C ILE A 70 -21.53 6.39 -8.76
N GLU A 71 -22.49 6.45 -9.68
CA GLU A 71 -23.27 7.66 -9.93
C GLU A 71 -24.55 7.68 -9.08
N GLN A 72 -25.13 6.51 -8.85
CA GLN A 72 -26.36 6.29 -8.10
C GLN A 72 -26.22 5.07 -7.18
N PRO A 73 -27.05 4.96 -6.11
CA PRO A 73 -26.93 3.87 -5.14
C PRO A 73 -26.94 2.44 -5.71
N VAL A 74 -27.63 2.21 -6.83
CA VAL A 74 -27.64 0.90 -7.51
C VAL A 74 -26.25 0.51 -8.05
N ASP A 75 -25.41 1.46 -8.44
CA ASP A 75 -24.07 1.17 -8.96
C ASP A 75 -23.16 0.60 -7.87
N TYR A 76 -23.37 0.97 -6.61
CA TYR A 76 -22.69 0.36 -5.47
C TYR A 76 -22.99 -1.15 -5.38
N LEU A 77 -24.27 -1.55 -5.50
CA LEU A 77 -24.67 -2.96 -5.46
C LEU A 77 -24.09 -3.73 -6.65
N ILE A 78 -24.08 -3.12 -7.84
CA ILE A 78 -23.48 -3.71 -9.05
C ILE A 78 -22.00 -3.97 -8.83
N GLY A 79 -21.25 -2.97 -8.36
CA GLY A 79 -19.82 -3.09 -8.09
C GLY A 79 -19.52 -4.13 -7.01
N LEU A 80 -20.25 -4.08 -5.89
CA LEU A 80 -20.15 -5.04 -4.79
C LEU A 80 -20.35 -6.48 -5.26
N PHE A 81 -21.48 -6.76 -5.94
CA PHE A 81 -21.80 -8.11 -6.34
C PHE A 81 -21.00 -8.60 -7.55
N GLY A 82 -20.58 -7.70 -8.43
CA GLY A 82 -19.60 -8.00 -9.46
C GLY A 82 -18.25 -8.43 -8.86
N CYS A 83 -17.79 -7.74 -7.81
CA CYS A 83 -16.58 -8.12 -7.07
C CYS A 83 -16.75 -9.44 -6.33
N PHE A 84 -17.88 -9.63 -5.66
CA PHE A 84 -18.21 -10.84 -4.91
C PHE A 84 -18.24 -12.08 -5.80
N LYS A 85 -18.95 -12.02 -6.93
CA LYS A 85 -19.12 -13.15 -7.86
C LYS A 85 -17.81 -13.55 -8.55
N GLU A 86 -17.01 -12.57 -8.96
CA GLU A 86 -15.72 -12.81 -9.63
C GLU A 86 -14.57 -13.03 -8.62
N GLY A 87 -14.82 -12.80 -7.32
CA GLY A 87 -13.81 -12.82 -6.27
C GLY A 87 -12.68 -11.82 -6.46
N ARG A 88 -12.93 -10.63 -7.03
CA ARG A 88 -11.89 -9.62 -7.30
C ARG A 88 -12.02 -8.38 -6.43
N ALA A 89 -10.90 -7.72 -6.18
CA ALA A 89 -10.87 -6.43 -5.52
C ALA A 89 -11.21 -5.33 -6.53
N SER A 90 -11.92 -4.29 -6.10
CA SER A 90 -12.00 -3.03 -6.84
C SER A 90 -12.36 -1.88 -5.93
N GLU A 91 -11.91 -0.69 -6.31
CA GLU A 91 -12.33 0.58 -5.73
C GLU A 91 -13.03 1.42 -6.80
N TRP A 92 -14.23 1.92 -6.50
CA TRP A 92 -15.03 2.77 -7.39
C TRP A 92 -15.29 4.13 -6.72
N LEU A 93 -15.11 5.21 -7.49
CA LEU A 93 -15.34 6.57 -7.00
C LEU A 93 -16.82 6.94 -7.08
N ILE A 94 -17.37 7.42 -5.96
CA ILE A 94 -18.71 7.98 -5.87
C ILE A 94 -18.70 9.38 -6.49
N GLN A 95 -19.59 9.61 -7.45
CA GLN A 95 -19.51 10.78 -8.31
C GLN A 95 -20.16 12.02 -7.71
N ASN A 96 -21.11 11.89 -6.77
CA ASN A 96 -21.82 13.01 -6.17
C ASN A 96 -22.14 12.80 -4.69
N LYS A 97 -22.35 13.92 -3.99
CA LYS A 97 -22.63 13.94 -2.54
C LYS A 97 -23.95 13.27 -2.18
N GLU A 98 -24.98 13.38 -3.03
CA GLU A 98 -26.30 12.81 -2.77
C GLU A 98 -26.24 11.28 -2.62
N THR A 99 -25.59 10.60 -3.57
CA THR A 99 -25.34 9.16 -3.51
C THR A 99 -24.49 8.78 -2.31
N TYR A 100 -23.47 9.57 -1.97
CA TYR A 100 -22.66 9.33 -0.78
C TYR A 100 -23.50 9.39 0.51
N GLU A 101 -24.30 10.44 0.69
CA GLU A 101 -25.13 10.61 1.89
C GLU A 101 -26.24 9.54 1.97
N PHE A 102 -26.79 9.11 0.83
CA PHE A 102 -27.71 7.97 0.77
C PHE A 102 -27.04 6.70 1.29
N LEU A 103 -25.86 6.36 0.76
CA LEU A 103 -25.11 5.17 1.16
C LEU A 103 -24.71 5.26 2.64
N LYS A 104 -24.16 6.40 3.09
CA LYS A 104 -23.80 6.64 4.50
C LYS A 104 -24.96 6.38 5.46
N ARG A 105 -26.19 6.76 5.08
CA ARG A 105 -27.41 6.57 5.89
C ARG A 105 -27.93 5.13 5.89
N HIS A 106 -27.60 4.33 4.88
CA HIS A 106 -28.27 3.05 4.64
C HIS A 106 -27.34 1.83 4.63
N LEU A 107 -26.03 2.04 4.55
CA LEU A 107 -25.04 0.98 4.70
C LEU A 107 -24.89 0.57 6.18
N PRO A 108 -24.75 -0.73 6.47
CA PRO A 108 -24.55 -1.23 7.83
C PRO A 108 -23.09 -1.02 8.29
N ILE A 109 -22.74 0.22 8.62
CA ILE A 109 -21.45 0.56 9.22
C ILE A 109 -21.50 0.17 10.70
N ASN A 110 -21.22 -1.10 10.98
CA ASN A 110 -21.40 -1.73 12.31
C ASN A 110 -20.08 -2.15 12.99
N GLN A 111 -18.96 -1.89 12.33
CA GLN A 111 -17.62 -2.10 12.87
C GLN A 111 -16.99 -0.78 13.31
N PRO A 112 -16.02 -0.80 14.22
CA PRO A 112 -15.19 0.37 14.49
C PRO A 112 -14.56 0.89 13.19
N LEU A 113 -14.56 2.22 13.06
CA LEU A 113 -13.83 2.90 12.00
C LEU A 113 -12.35 2.54 12.06
N ARG A 114 -11.69 2.51 10.91
CA ARG A 114 -10.27 2.19 10.80
C ARG A 114 -9.54 3.34 10.12
N MET A 115 -8.27 3.51 10.47
CA MET A 115 -7.37 4.38 9.72
C MET A 115 -7.24 3.83 8.30
N GLY A 116 -7.64 4.65 7.33
CA GLY A 116 -7.50 4.40 5.91
C GLY A 116 -6.49 5.35 5.28
N GLY A 117 -6.22 5.10 4.00
CA GLY A 117 -5.26 5.85 3.22
C GLY A 117 -3.83 5.42 3.54
N GLN A 118 -3.03 5.29 2.49
CA GLN A 118 -1.69 4.72 2.61
C GLN A 118 -0.84 5.55 3.57
N ALA A 119 -0.95 6.88 3.54
CA ALA A 119 -0.17 7.73 4.45
C ALA A 119 -0.59 7.53 5.92
N GLY A 120 -1.88 7.42 6.21
CA GLY A 120 -2.39 7.20 7.55
C GLY A 120 -2.02 5.82 8.09
N ILE A 121 -2.15 4.80 7.26
CA ILE A 121 -1.79 3.41 7.57
C ILE A 121 -0.29 3.30 7.84
N MET A 122 0.55 3.81 6.95
CA MET A 122 2.01 3.80 7.11
C MET A 122 2.44 4.58 8.35
N ALA A 123 1.86 5.77 8.61
CA ALA A 123 2.20 6.56 9.78
C ALA A 123 1.91 5.82 11.09
N ASN A 124 0.73 5.18 11.20
CA ASN A 124 0.40 4.34 12.36
C ASN A 124 1.35 3.15 12.52
N VAL A 125 1.74 2.48 11.42
CA VAL A 125 2.73 1.37 11.45
C VAL A 125 4.06 1.86 11.98
N LEU A 126 4.61 2.90 11.38
CA LEU A 126 5.94 3.40 11.73
C LEU A 126 5.97 3.92 13.17
N ALA A 127 4.89 4.54 13.63
CA ALA A 127 4.79 4.98 15.01
C ALA A 127 4.74 3.78 15.99
N LEU A 128 4.04 2.69 15.64
CA LEU A 128 4.06 1.44 16.42
C LEU A 128 5.45 0.78 16.48
N LEU A 129 6.28 0.95 15.44
CA LEU A 129 7.67 0.50 15.37
C LEU A 129 8.67 1.37 16.17
N ASP A 130 8.18 2.31 16.99
CA ASP A 130 9.00 3.23 17.79
C ASP A 130 10.03 4.02 16.96
N ILE A 131 9.70 4.37 15.71
CA ILE A 131 10.48 5.36 14.96
C ILE A 131 10.50 6.66 15.78
N PRO A 132 11.66 7.32 15.96
CA PRO A 132 11.75 8.47 16.87
C PRO A 132 10.78 9.63 16.54
N LEU A 133 10.51 9.84 15.25
CA LEU A 133 9.59 10.87 14.77
C LEU A 133 8.89 10.41 13.48
N VAL A 134 7.58 10.51 13.43
CA VAL A 134 6.74 10.25 12.26
C VAL A 134 5.91 11.49 11.98
N ILE A 135 6.22 12.20 10.90
CA ILE A 135 5.49 13.39 10.47
C ILE A 135 4.52 12.96 9.37
N THR A 136 3.23 13.06 9.61
CA THR A 136 2.21 12.70 8.61
C THR A 136 1.51 13.93 8.06
N HIS A 137 1.11 13.85 6.80
CA HIS A 137 0.27 14.85 6.15
C HIS A 137 -1.21 14.53 6.36
N CYS A 138 -1.98 15.52 6.82
CA CYS A 138 -3.45 15.49 6.80
C CYS A 138 -3.97 16.78 6.20
N ALA A 139 -4.72 16.71 5.11
CA ALA A 139 -5.41 17.86 4.53
C ALA A 139 -6.70 18.23 5.29
N SER A 140 -7.34 17.24 5.90
CA SER A 140 -8.49 17.38 6.77
C SER A 140 -8.33 16.43 7.96
N LEU A 141 -8.60 16.94 9.15
CA LEU A 141 -8.40 16.23 10.40
C LEU A 141 -9.59 16.45 11.36
N PRO A 142 -10.79 15.96 11.01
CA PRO A 142 -11.90 15.94 11.95
C PRO A 142 -11.56 15.04 13.14
N LYS A 143 -12.33 15.17 14.23
CA LYS A 143 -12.12 14.40 15.46
C LYS A 143 -12.09 12.89 15.20
N GLU A 144 -13.00 12.40 14.36
CA GLU A 144 -13.11 10.99 13.98
C GLU A 144 -11.84 10.48 13.27
N GLN A 145 -11.22 11.29 12.40
CA GLN A 145 -9.96 10.94 11.75
C GLN A 145 -8.80 10.97 12.75
N ALA A 146 -8.77 12.00 13.60
CA ALA A 146 -7.71 12.20 14.57
C ALA A 146 -7.62 11.05 15.59
N GLU A 147 -8.77 10.55 16.05
CA GLU A 147 -8.88 9.42 16.98
C GLU A 147 -8.39 8.08 16.38
N LEU A 148 -8.29 7.96 15.06
CA LEU A 148 -7.78 6.77 14.38
C LEU A 148 -6.25 6.71 14.32
N PHE A 149 -5.56 7.82 14.57
CA PHE A 149 -4.12 7.79 14.79
C PHE A 149 -3.81 7.11 16.12
N ILE A 150 -2.76 6.29 16.18
CA ILE A 150 -2.37 5.64 17.43
C ILE A 150 -2.00 6.66 18.51
N SER A 151 -2.20 6.32 19.78
CA SER A 151 -1.83 7.18 20.91
C SER A 151 -0.33 7.06 21.25
N LYS A 152 0.56 7.46 20.34
CA LYS A 152 1.99 7.57 20.64
C LYS A 152 2.51 8.96 20.29
N GLU A 153 3.30 9.54 21.19
CA GLU A 153 3.85 10.89 21.03
C GLU A 153 4.78 11.06 19.82
N ASN A 154 5.30 9.96 19.25
CA ASN A 154 6.19 10.00 18.10
C ASN A 154 5.47 10.22 16.76
N ILE A 155 4.14 10.25 16.71
CA ILE A 155 3.37 10.63 15.51
C ILE A 155 2.81 12.04 15.64
N VAL A 156 3.12 12.87 14.64
CA VAL A 156 2.78 14.30 14.64
C VAL A 156 2.30 14.76 13.27
N VAL A 157 1.52 15.83 13.25
CA VAL A 157 1.19 16.62 12.05
C VAL A 157 1.81 18.01 12.18
N PRO A 158 2.27 18.62 11.06
CA PRO A 158 2.69 20.01 11.05
C PRO A 158 1.49 20.93 11.18
N VAL A 159 1.60 21.95 12.02
CA VAL A 159 0.63 23.05 12.16
C VAL A 159 1.36 24.39 12.12
N VAL A 160 0.68 25.44 11.67
CA VAL A 160 1.22 26.81 11.73
C VAL A 160 0.42 27.63 12.74
N ASP A 161 1.10 28.43 13.56
CA ASP A 161 0.43 29.35 14.48
C ASP A 161 0.01 30.65 13.76
N SER A 162 -0.57 31.59 14.52
CA SER A 162 -0.98 32.90 14.01
C SER A 162 0.18 33.78 13.53
N ASN A 163 1.41 33.46 13.93
CA ASN A 163 2.63 34.17 13.52
C ASN A 163 3.32 33.50 12.31
N GLY A 164 2.78 32.37 11.83
CA GLY A 164 3.38 31.57 10.76
C GLY A 164 4.52 30.66 11.22
N GLU A 165 4.72 30.46 12.53
CA GLU A 165 5.70 29.51 13.04
C GLU A 165 5.18 28.07 12.92
N LEU A 166 6.06 27.15 12.51
CA LEU A 166 5.74 25.74 12.31
C LEU A 166 5.92 24.94 13.61
N PHE A 167 4.84 24.30 14.06
CA PHE A 167 4.83 23.40 15.21
C PHE A 167 4.46 21.98 14.78
N TYR A 168 4.76 21.02 15.66
CA TYR A 168 4.44 19.61 15.48
C TYR A 168 3.63 19.15 16.67
N LEU A 169 2.42 18.69 16.42
CA LEU A 169 1.51 18.26 17.46
C LEU A 169 0.92 16.90 17.12
N HIS A 170 0.59 16.13 18.15
CA HIS A 170 -0.07 14.86 17.97
C HIS A 170 -1.44 15.06 17.29
N PRO A 171 -1.82 14.24 16.27
CA PRO A 171 -3.07 14.45 15.52
C PRO A 171 -4.32 14.57 16.39
N ARG A 172 -4.41 13.76 17.45
CA ARG A 172 -5.52 13.79 18.43
C ARG A 172 -5.68 15.13 19.17
N ASN A 173 -4.61 15.93 19.25
CA ASN A 173 -4.60 17.22 19.94
C ASN A 173 -4.81 18.40 18.98
N THR A 174 -4.91 18.14 17.68
CA THR A 174 -5.04 19.17 16.62
C THR A 174 -6.21 18.93 15.69
N SER A 175 -7.19 18.14 16.13
CA SER A 175 -8.41 17.96 15.34
C SER A 175 -9.15 19.28 15.17
N ASN A 176 -9.70 19.47 13.98
CA ASN A 176 -10.54 20.62 13.67
C ASN A 176 -12.00 20.19 13.53
N PRO A 177 -12.90 20.56 14.47
CA PRO A 177 -14.31 20.17 14.41
C PRO A 177 -15.06 20.68 13.18
N SER A 178 -14.55 21.70 12.49
CA SER A 178 -15.16 22.19 11.25
C SER A 178 -14.82 21.37 10.02
N ASP A 179 -13.80 20.49 10.11
CA ASP A 179 -13.37 19.69 8.98
C ASP A 179 -14.41 18.61 8.64
N PRO A 180 -14.63 18.33 7.35
CA PRO A 180 -15.62 17.35 6.93
C PRO A 180 -15.18 15.92 7.22
N VAL A 181 -16.13 15.08 7.65
CA VAL A 181 -15.94 13.65 7.86
C VAL A 181 -16.33 12.87 6.60
N TYR A 182 -15.33 12.54 5.80
CA TYR A 182 -15.47 11.64 4.64
C TYR A 182 -15.06 10.21 5.00
N MET A 183 -15.76 9.23 4.43
CA MET A 183 -15.57 7.81 4.73
C MET A 183 -15.49 7.03 3.42
N HIS A 184 -14.55 6.10 3.37
CA HIS A 184 -14.45 5.10 2.31
C HIS A 184 -15.18 3.85 2.79
N PHE A 185 -16.21 3.41 2.07
CA PHE A 185 -17.01 2.26 2.47
C PHE A 185 -16.34 0.98 1.97
N ILE A 186 -15.83 0.16 2.89
CA ILE A 186 -15.13 -1.08 2.57
C ILE A 186 -16.04 -2.28 2.86
N SER A 187 -16.53 -2.91 1.81
CA SER A 187 -17.27 -4.17 1.91
C SER A 187 -16.32 -5.36 1.82
N GLU A 188 -16.08 -6.03 2.94
CA GLU A 188 -15.27 -7.24 3.01
C GLU A 188 -16.15 -8.50 2.84
N PHE A 189 -15.67 -9.49 2.10
CA PHE A 189 -16.31 -10.78 1.95
C PHE A 189 -15.26 -11.90 1.93
N ARG A 190 -15.62 -13.08 2.43
CA ARG A 190 -14.73 -14.22 2.61
C ARG A 190 -14.99 -15.28 1.55
N LYS A 191 -13.98 -16.11 1.32
CA LYS A 191 -14.14 -17.32 0.53
C LYS A 191 -15.31 -18.14 1.09
N ASP A 192 -16.13 -18.66 0.19
CA ASP A 192 -17.29 -19.50 0.48
C ASP A 192 -18.43 -18.78 1.22
N ASP A 193 -18.35 -17.45 1.44
CA ASP A 193 -19.51 -16.66 1.82
C ASP A 193 -20.61 -16.87 0.78
N GLN A 194 -21.84 -17.04 1.25
CA GLN A 194 -23.01 -17.26 0.40
C GLN A 194 -23.98 -16.10 0.54
N PHE A 195 -24.35 -15.51 -0.60
CA PHE A 195 -25.44 -14.57 -0.69
C PHE A 195 -26.59 -15.18 -1.49
N VAL A 196 -27.71 -15.36 -0.80
CA VAL A 196 -28.99 -15.63 -1.44
C VAL A 196 -29.63 -14.28 -1.74
N ILE A 197 -29.85 -14.00 -3.01
CA ILE A 197 -30.60 -12.83 -3.46
C ILE A 197 -31.91 -13.37 -4.03
N LEU A 198 -33.03 -13.13 -3.33
CA LEU A 198 -34.41 -13.40 -3.78
C LEU A 198 -34.78 -14.87 -4.03
N ASP A 199 -34.78 -15.68 -2.98
CA ASP A 199 -35.28 -17.07 -3.01
C ASP A 199 -34.70 -17.94 -4.17
N GLN A 200 -33.50 -17.61 -4.64
CA GLN A 200 -32.78 -18.26 -5.75
C GLN A 200 -31.52 -18.99 -5.26
N GLU A 201 -30.86 -19.71 -6.18
CA GLU A 201 -29.57 -20.36 -5.94
C GLU A 201 -28.53 -19.37 -5.36
N PRO A 202 -27.81 -19.76 -4.30
CA PRO A 202 -26.84 -18.90 -3.63
C PRO A 202 -25.66 -18.58 -4.54
N TRP A 203 -25.19 -17.33 -4.52
CA TRP A 203 -23.89 -16.98 -5.05
C TRP A 203 -22.83 -17.26 -4.01
N ALA A 204 -21.76 -17.96 -4.40
CA ALA A 204 -20.63 -18.25 -3.54
C ALA A 204 -19.42 -17.41 -3.96
N CYS A 205 -18.75 -16.79 -3.00
CA CYS A 205 -17.53 -16.05 -3.29
C CYS A 205 -16.34 -17.02 -3.45
N PRO A 206 -15.60 -16.99 -4.57
CA PRO A 206 -14.54 -17.97 -4.83
C PRO A 206 -13.26 -17.72 -4.01
N ARG A 207 -13.07 -16.51 -3.46
CA ARG A 207 -11.95 -16.16 -2.57
C ARG A 207 -12.24 -14.90 -1.76
N SER A 208 -11.65 -14.79 -0.58
CA SER A 208 -11.78 -13.59 0.26
C SER A 208 -11.29 -12.34 -0.47
N ASN A 209 -12.11 -11.28 -0.49
CA ASN A 209 -11.77 -10.02 -1.13
C ASN A 209 -12.58 -8.84 -0.57
N ARG A 210 -12.47 -7.68 -1.21
CA ARG A 210 -13.19 -6.46 -0.82
C ARG A 210 -13.65 -5.62 -2.01
N PHE A 211 -14.72 -4.86 -1.81
CA PHE A 211 -15.14 -3.78 -2.68
C PHE A 211 -15.10 -2.46 -1.91
N ILE A 212 -14.50 -1.42 -2.49
CA ILE A 212 -14.36 -0.09 -1.88
C ILE A 212 -15.18 0.93 -2.67
N ALA A 213 -16.01 1.69 -1.97
CA ALA A 213 -16.74 2.83 -2.52
C ALA A 213 -16.28 4.13 -1.87
N THR A 214 -15.67 5.01 -2.66
CA THR A 214 -14.92 6.15 -2.16
C THR A 214 -15.59 7.47 -2.53
N TYR A 215 -15.91 8.28 -1.52
CA TYR A 215 -16.26 9.70 -1.71
C TYR A 215 -15.40 10.55 -0.79
N ASP A 216 -14.40 11.21 -1.37
CA ASP A 216 -13.44 11.99 -0.61
C ASP A 216 -12.98 13.20 -1.43
N PRO A 217 -13.74 14.30 -1.43
CA PRO A 217 -13.42 15.50 -2.21
C PRO A 217 -12.00 16.03 -1.97
N ILE A 218 -11.46 15.86 -0.75
CA ILE A 218 -10.17 16.39 -0.35
C ILE A 218 -9.04 15.56 -0.95
N ASN A 219 -9.08 14.24 -0.76
CA ASN A 219 -8.09 13.35 -1.36
C ASN A 219 -8.24 13.27 -2.89
N ASN A 220 -9.47 13.36 -3.43
CA ASN A 220 -9.71 13.42 -4.88
C ASN A 220 -9.15 14.68 -5.53
N ASN A 221 -8.93 15.73 -4.75
CA ASN A 221 -8.30 16.97 -5.21
C ASN A 221 -6.79 17.00 -4.90
N LEU A 222 -6.24 15.95 -4.26
CA LEU A 222 -4.88 15.89 -3.73
C LEU A 222 -4.53 17.19 -2.98
N GLU A 223 -5.42 17.61 -2.08
CA GLU A 223 -5.18 18.80 -1.27
C GLU A 223 -3.98 18.60 -0.36
N ILE A 224 -3.13 19.63 -0.30
CA ILE A 224 -1.94 19.63 0.54
C ILE A 224 -2.13 20.74 1.56
N SER A 225 -2.05 20.41 2.86
CA SER A 225 -2.22 21.41 3.91
C SER A 225 -1.16 22.49 3.82
N GLN A 226 -1.55 23.73 4.12
CA GLN A 226 -0.67 24.90 4.04
C GLN A 226 0.59 24.71 4.90
N ALA A 227 0.44 24.22 6.15
CA ALA A 227 1.54 23.95 7.04
C ALA A 227 2.56 22.94 6.45
N PHE A 228 2.08 21.92 5.73
CA PHE A 228 2.95 20.95 5.08
C PHE A 228 3.64 21.56 3.85
N MET A 229 2.91 22.35 3.05
CA MET A 229 3.43 22.99 1.84
C MET A 229 4.50 24.06 2.15
N GLU A 230 4.26 24.89 3.15
CA GLU A 230 5.17 25.96 3.58
C GLU A 230 6.32 25.41 4.43
N GLY A 231 6.04 24.40 5.25
CA GLY A 231 7.01 23.83 6.20
C GLY A 231 7.93 22.73 5.66
N ILE A 232 7.83 22.37 4.37
CA ILE A 232 8.47 21.16 3.83
C ILE A 232 10.00 21.11 4.04
N GLU A 233 10.71 22.23 3.95
CA GLU A 233 12.16 22.28 4.19
C GLU A 233 12.51 22.00 5.66
N GLN A 234 11.69 22.49 6.59
CA GLN A 234 11.88 22.25 8.03
C GLN A 234 11.55 20.81 8.39
N ILE A 235 10.49 20.25 7.78
CA ILE A 235 10.10 18.84 7.88
C ILE A 235 11.27 17.96 7.38
N ALA A 236 11.79 18.24 6.18
CA ALA A 236 12.83 17.44 5.55
C ALA A 236 14.15 17.41 6.35
N LYS A 237 14.51 18.51 7.02
CA LYS A 237 15.68 18.58 7.91
C LYS A 237 15.57 17.69 9.15
N LYS A 238 14.35 17.26 9.52
CA LYS A 238 14.08 16.40 10.68
C LYS A 238 13.92 14.92 10.31
N THR A 239 13.84 14.58 9.02
CA THR A 239 13.51 13.22 8.59
C THR A 239 14.56 12.65 7.65
N ASP A 240 14.72 11.33 7.69
CA ASP A 240 15.64 10.59 6.80
C ASP A 240 14.93 10.13 5.52
N ALA A 241 13.60 10.07 5.52
CA ALA A 241 12.82 9.62 4.39
C ALA A 241 11.47 10.33 4.22
N PHE A 242 10.97 10.31 2.98
CA PHE A 242 9.64 10.76 2.60
C PHE A 242 8.92 9.66 1.80
N LEU A 243 7.88 9.08 2.40
CA LEU A 243 7.02 8.06 1.80
C LEU A 243 5.77 8.72 1.21
N ILE A 244 5.44 8.35 -0.02
CA ILE A 244 4.47 9.06 -0.86
C ILE A 244 3.45 8.08 -1.44
N SER A 245 2.18 8.44 -1.39
CA SER A 245 1.09 7.79 -2.12
C SER A 245 -0.10 8.75 -2.29
N GLY A 246 -1.23 8.24 -2.82
CA GLY A 246 -2.51 8.95 -2.88
C GLY A 246 -2.93 9.47 -4.26
N PHE A 247 -2.05 9.47 -5.26
CA PHE A 247 -2.39 9.99 -6.61
C PHE A 247 -3.51 9.20 -7.31
N HIS A 248 -3.71 7.93 -6.96
CA HIS A 248 -4.77 7.07 -7.51
C HIS A 248 -6.20 7.58 -7.22
N LEU A 249 -6.36 8.53 -6.30
CA LEU A 249 -7.65 9.13 -5.95
C LEU A 249 -8.04 10.31 -6.85
N LEU A 250 -7.12 10.84 -7.65
CA LEU A 250 -7.44 11.91 -8.61
C LEU A 250 -8.49 11.40 -9.62
N PRO A 251 -9.62 12.10 -9.86
CA PRO A 251 -10.65 11.66 -10.79
C PRO A 251 -10.37 12.21 -12.21
N PRO A 252 -9.74 11.46 -13.13
CA PRO A 252 -9.40 11.96 -14.47
C PRO A 252 -10.63 12.28 -15.32
N GLU A 253 -11.79 11.72 -14.99
CA GLU A 253 -13.06 12.03 -15.64
C GLU A 253 -13.62 13.41 -15.24
N LYS A 254 -13.12 14.00 -14.14
CA LYS A 254 -13.54 15.32 -13.63
C LYS A 254 -12.48 16.40 -13.76
N LEU A 255 -11.23 16.02 -13.98
CA LEU A 255 -10.10 16.96 -14.06
C LEU A 255 -9.58 17.04 -15.49
N ALA A 256 -9.32 18.26 -15.97
CA ALA A 256 -8.56 18.41 -17.21
C ALA A 256 -7.14 17.87 -17.02
N LEU A 257 -6.54 17.36 -18.11
CA LEU A 257 -5.15 16.85 -18.07
C LEU A 257 -4.16 17.88 -17.52
N ALA A 258 -4.37 19.17 -17.82
CA ALA A 258 -3.55 20.27 -17.30
C ALA A 258 -3.62 20.37 -15.76
N GLU A 259 -4.79 20.14 -15.16
CA GLU A 259 -4.98 20.16 -13.71
C GLU A 259 -4.29 18.96 -13.05
N ILE A 260 -4.41 17.77 -13.65
CA ILE A 260 -3.70 16.56 -13.18
C ILE A 260 -2.18 16.81 -13.18
N LYS A 261 -1.65 17.32 -14.30
CA LYS A 261 -0.23 17.67 -14.43
C LYS A 261 0.21 18.70 -13.38
N GLN A 262 -0.58 19.75 -13.18
CA GLN A 262 -0.29 20.78 -12.18
C GLN A 262 -0.22 20.22 -10.76
N LYS A 263 -1.13 19.30 -10.41
CA LYS A 263 -1.12 18.63 -9.10
C LYS A 263 0.14 17.78 -8.91
N ILE A 264 0.50 16.96 -9.90
CA ILE A 264 1.73 16.15 -9.88
C ILE A 264 2.97 17.06 -9.78
N GLN A 265 3.04 18.12 -10.58
CA GLN A 265 4.13 19.12 -10.55
C GLN A 265 4.25 19.83 -9.20
N THR A 266 3.13 20.07 -8.52
CA THR A 266 3.14 20.68 -7.19
C THR A 266 3.82 19.76 -6.17
N VAL A 267 3.53 18.47 -6.22
CA VAL A 267 4.22 17.49 -5.38
C VAL A 267 5.69 17.35 -5.79
N ALA A 268 6.02 17.34 -7.09
CA ALA A 268 7.41 17.33 -7.57
C ALA A 268 8.24 18.46 -6.95
N ARG A 269 7.74 19.70 -7.03
CA ARG A 269 8.40 20.86 -6.41
C ARG A 269 8.54 20.75 -4.89
N LEU A 270 7.57 20.13 -4.21
CA LEU A 270 7.68 19.89 -2.77
C LEU A 270 8.81 18.91 -2.44
N ILE A 271 8.95 17.83 -3.23
CA ILE A 271 10.05 16.88 -3.05
C ILE A 271 11.39 17.55 -3.35
N ASP A 272 11.47 18.35 -4.40
CA ASP A 272 12.72 19.06 -4.75
C ASP A 272 13.15 19.99 -3.60
N ARG A 273 12.24 20.81 -3.09
CA ARG A 273 12.50 21.66 -1.91
C ARG A 273 12.93 20.83 -0.69
N ALA A 274 12.29 19.68 -0.46
CA ALA A 274 12.66 18.77 0.63
C ALA A 274 14.08 18.21 0.47
N ARG A 275 14.45 17.79 -0.75
CA ARG A 275 15.77 17.26 -1.08
C ARG A 275 16.86 18.33 -1.07
N GLU A 276 16.55 19.56 -1.49
CA GLU A 276 17.46 20.71 -1.36
C GLU A 276 17.77 21.01 0.11
N ALA A 277 16.74 20.96 0.98
CA ALA A 277 16.89 21.16 2.41
C ALA A 277 17.59 19.99 3.12
N ASN A 278 17.45 18.76 2.60
CA ASN A 278 18.12 17.56 3.07
C ASN A 278 18.57 16.67 1.89
N PRO A 279 19.82 16.83 1.39
CA PRO A 279 20.34 16.03 0.28
C PRO A 279 20.46 14.52 0.56
N GLY A 280 20.37 14.11 1.84
CA GLY A 280 20.35 12.71 2.25
C GLY A 280 18.95 12.08 2.24
N LEU A 281 17.89 12.88 2.09
CA LEU A 281 16.49 12.44 2.15
C LEU A 281 16.21 11.37 1.09
N LYS A 282 15.71 10.21 1.53
CA LYS A 282 15.30 9.12 0.63
C LYS A 282 13.80 9.15 0.38
N THR A 283 13.41 8.91 -0.86
CA THR A 283 12.01 9.01 -1.29
C THR A 283 11.49 7.66 -1.77
N HIS A 284 10.28 7.31 -1.33
CA HIS A 284 9.62 6.07 -1.73
C HIS A 284 8.19 6.35 -2.16
N TYR A 285 7.82 5.89 -3.34
CA TYR A 285 6.45 5.92 -3.83
C TYR A 285 5.82 4.55 -3.70
N GLU A 286 4.74 4.43 -2.93
CA GLU A 286 3.91 3.22 -2.92
C GLU A 286 2.84 3.34 -3.99
N LEU A 287 2.98 2.53 -5.02
CA LEU A 287 2.00 2.43 -6.09
C LEU A 287 0.73 1.79 -5.50
N CYS A 288 -0.42 2.34 -5.89
CA CYS A 288 -1.71 1.75 -5.58
C CYS A 288 -2.44 1.52 -6.90
N GLY A 289 -3.10 0.37 -7.01
CA GLY A 289 -3.88 0.01 -8.18
C GLY A 289 -4.80 1.16 -8.61
N THR A 290 -4.56 1.68 -9.80
CA THR A 290 -5.42 2.68 -10.43
C THR A 290 -5.77 2.21 -11.83
N LYS A 291 -7.06 2.19 -12.15
CA LYS A 291 -7.52 1.96 -13.53
C LYS A 291 -7.36 3.18 -14.42
N GLN A 292 -6.88 4.28 -13.84
CA GLN A 292 -6.76 5.56 -14.50
C GLN A 292 -5.37 5.66 -15.12
N THR A 293 -5.22 5.01 -16.27
CA THR A 293 -3.96 4.90 -17.01
C THR A 293 -3.30 6.26 -17.25
N ILE A 294 -4.09 7.32 -17.43
CA ILE A 294 -3.57 8.67 -17.62
C ILE A 294 -2.78 9.20 -16.41
N ILE A 295 -3.24 8.97 -15.17
CA ILE A 295 -2.52 9.47 -13.98
C ILE A 295 -1.21 8.72 -13.80
N LEU A 296 -1.24 7.39 -13.94
CA LEU A 296 -0.03 6.58 -13.84
C LEU A 296 0.99 6.92 -14.93
N LYS A 297 0.51 7.18 -16.15
CA LYS A 297 1.34 7.66 -17.26
C LYS A 297 2.03 8.98 -16.92
N GLU A 298 1.27 9.98 -16.48
CA GLU A 298 1.84 11.29 -16.14
C GLU A 298 2.85 11.15 -14.99
N LEU A 299 2.54 10.39 -13.94
CA LEU A 299 3.47 10.10 -12.84
C LEU A 299 4.79 9.50 -13.32
N PHE A 300 4.76 8.55 -14.25
CA PHE A 300 5.96 7.92 -14.80
C PHE A 300 6.74 8.86 -15.72
N ASP A 301 6.06 9.68 -16.52
CA ASP A 301 6.69 10.69 -17.36
C ASP A 301 7.43 11.72 -16.48
N PHE A 302 6.78 12.23 -15.42
CA PHE A 302 7.43 13.11 -14.44
C PHE A 302 8.57 12.41 -13.69
N SER A 303 8.40 11.14 -13.31
CA SER A 303 9.47 10.40 -12.64
C SER A 303 10.71 10.22 -13.52
N LYS A 304 10.56 10.02 -14.82
CA LYS A 304 11.68 9.90 -15.76
C LYS A 304 12.42 11.24 -15.92
N GLU A 305 11.69 12.34 -15.95
CA GLU A 305 12.26 13.67 -16.15
C GLU A 305 12.94 14.23 -14.88
N TYR A 306 12.31 14.05 -13.71
CA TYR A 306 12.72 14.71 -12.46
C TYR A 306 13.25 13.75 -11.38
N GLN A 307 13.33 12.44 -11.65
CA GLN A 307 13.70 11.41 -10.66
C GLN A 307 12.88 11.53 -9.37
N PHE A 308 11.56 11.53 -9.53
CA PHE A 308 10.60 11.93 -8.50
C PHE A 308 10.67 11.07 -7.22
N TRP A 309 11.10 9.81 -7.32
CA TRP A 309 11.35 8.92 -6.18
C TRP A 309 12.57 8.02 -6.40
N ASP A 310 13.27 7.68 -5.31
CA ASP A 310 14.38 6.72 -5.34
C ASP A 310 13.89 5.27 -5.41
N SER A 311 12.76 5.02 -4.76
CA SER A 311 12.17 3.69 -4.62
C SER A 311 10.70 3.66 -5.01
N LEU A 312 10.28 2.57 -5.67
CA LEU A 312 8.89 2.26 -6.00
C LEU A 312 8.49 0.94 -5.35
N GLY A 313 7.33 0.90 -4.68
CA GLY A 313 6.70 -0.31 -4.15
C GLY A 313 5.44 -0.67 -4.93
N ALA A 314 5.20 -1.97 -5.18
CA ALA A 314 4.04 -2.46 -5.92
C ALA A 314 3.74 -3.94 -5.59
N ASN A 315 2.49 -4.37 -5.80
CA ASN A 315 2.12 -5.79 -5.89
C ASN A 315 2.15 -6.29 -7.36
N GLU A 316 1.81 -7.56 -7.58
CA GLU A 316 1.87 -8.17 -8.91
C GLU A 316 0.81 -7.65 -9.90
N ARG A 317 -0.26 -6.99 -9.44
CA ARG A 317 -1.27 -6.36 -10.30
C ARG A 317 -0.81 -4.98 -10.74
N GLU A 318 -0.29 -4.21 -9.81
CA GLU A 318 0.32 -2.91 -10.06
C GLU A 318 1.56 -3.03 -10.97
N LEU A 319 2.30 -4.15 -10.90
CA LEU A 319 3.34 -4.50 -11.88
C LEU A 319 2.77 -4.53 -13.31
N VAL A 320 1.63 -5.20 -13.51
CA VAL A 320 0.99 -5.33 -14.82
C VAL A 320 0.50 -3.96 -15.30
N ASP A 321 -0.15 -3.19 -14.43
CA ASP A 321 -0.62 -1.83 -14.74
C ASP A 321 0.57 -0.94 -15.15
N ALA A 322 1.68 -1.00 -14.43
CA ALA A 322 2.89 -0.25 -14.76
C ALA A 322 3.48 -0.65 -16.12
N LEU A 323 3.54 -1.95 -16.42
CA LEU A 323 4.03 -2.46 -17.72
C LEU A 323 3.14 -2.03 -18.89
N GLU A 324 1.83 -1.98 -18.68
CA GLU A 324 0.89 -1.49 -19.69
C GLU A 324 1.17 -0.03 -20.05
N ILE A 325 1.41 0.82 -19.05
CA ILE A 325 1.77 2.23 -19.24
C ILE A 325 3.13 2.40 -19.94
N LEU A 326 4.07 1.50 -19.65
CA LEU A 326 5.38 1.48 -20.30
C LEU A 326 5.36 0.91 -21.72
N GLY A 327 4.20 0.46 -22.21
CA GLY A 327 4.01 -0.03 -23.58
C GLY A 327 4.41 -1.50 -23.79
N GLU A 328 4.57 -2.28 -22.72
CA GLU A 328 4.98 -3.68 -22.76
C GLU A 328 3.81 -4.65 -23.07
N THR A 329 3.05 -4.36 -24.13
CA THR A 329 1.77 -5.00 -24.46
C THR A 329 1.86 -6.53 -24.55
N GLN A 330 2.97 -7.07 -25.09
CA GLN A 330 3.14 -8.51 -25.22
C GLN A 330 3.31 -9.19 -23.86
N LEU A 331 4.13 -8.61 -22.98
CA LEU A 331 4.37 -9.12 -21.64
C LEU A 331 3.12 -8.98 -20.76
N VAL A 332 2.40 -7.86 -20.86
CA VAL A 332 1.10 -7.65 -20.18
C VAL A 332 0.09 -8.72 -20.56
N LYS A 333 -0.05 -9.03 -21.87
CA LYS A 333 -0.93 -10.11 -22.33
C LYS A 333 -0.49 -11.47 -21.78
N ALA A 334 0.82 -11.72 -21.74
CA ALA A 334 1.38 -12.97 -21.24
C ALA A 334 1.18 -13.14 -19.71
N LEU A 335 1.30 -12.06 -18.94
CA LEU A 335 1.08 -12.01 -17.49
C LEU A 335 -0.41 -12.14 -17.14
N SER A 336 -1.27 -11.45 -17.89
CA SER A 336 -2.73 -11.54 -17.74
C SER A 336 -3.27 -12.94 -18.03
N SER A 337 -2.65 -13.65 -18.98
CA SER A 337 -3.05 -15.02 -19.34
C SER A 337 -2.51 -16.06 -18.36
N ASN A 338 -1.23 -15.94 -17.96
CA ASN A 338 -0.58 -16.83 -17.02
C ASN A 338 0.62 -16.13 -16.37
N MET A 339 0.45 -15.69 -15.13
CA MET A 339 1.47 -14.98 -14.37
C MET A 339 2.49 -15.98 -13.81
N THR A 340 3.65 -16.08 -14.48
CA THR A 340 4.78 -16.91 -14.02
C THR A 340 5.90 -16.03 -13.50
N GLN A 341 6.72 -16.57 -12.59
CA GLN A 341 7.82 -15.82 -11.98
C GLN A 341 8.90 -15.41 -12.97
N GLU A 342 9.09 -16.12 -14.10
CA GLU A 342 9.97 -15.66 -15.17
C GLU A 342 9.51 -14.33 -15.78
N LYS A 343 8.19 -14.17 -15.98
CA LYS A 343 7.58 -12.97 -16.57
C LYS A 343 7.52 -11.83 -15.56
N VAL A 344 7.24 -12.16 -14.29
CA VAL A 344 7.27 -11.18 -13.19
C VAL A 344 8.68 -10.60 -13.05
N LEU A 345 9.71 -11.45 -13.03
CA LEU A 345 11.11 -11.01 -12.96
C LEU A 345 11.50 -10.15 -14.17
N GLU A 346 11.08 -10.54 -15.38
CA GLU A 346 11.28 -9.75 -16.60
C GLU A 346 10.62 -8.37 -16.52
N GLY A 347 9.35 -8.32 -16.09
CA GLY A 347 8.63 -7.07 -15.87
C GLY A 347 9.30 -6.18 -14.83
N ALA A 348 9.79 -6.77 -13.74
CA ALA A 348 10.49 -6.03 -12.69
C ALA A 348 11.80 -5.41 -13.20
N PHE A 349 12.57 -6.10 -14.05
CA PHE A 349 13.73 -5.51 -14.73
C PHE A 349 13.33 -4.35 -15.63
N ILE A 350 12.28 -4.53 -16.46
CA ILE A 350 11.83 -3.48 -17.39
C ILE A 350 11.42 -2.22 -16.65
N ILE A 351 10.61 -2.33 -15.59
CA ILE A 351 10.19 -1.17 -14.79
C ILE A 351 11.40 -0.48 -14.17
N THR A 352 12.30 -1.26 -13.56
CA THR A 352 13.49 -0.72 -12.89
C THR A 352 14.37 0.09 -13.86
N GLU A 353 14.59 -0.45 -15.08
CA GLU A 353 15.37 0.22 -16.12
C GLU A 353 14.64 1.43 -16.71
N GLN A 354 13.40 1.26 -17.21
CA GLN A 354 12.67 2.32 -17.91
C GLN A 354 12.33 3.51 -17.01
N LEU A 355 12.12 3.28 -15.71
CA LEU A 355 11.88 4.35 -14.73
C LEU A 355 13.15 4.81 -14.01
N ALA A 356 14.32 4.29 -14.40
CA ALA A 356 15.63 4.60 -13.81
C ALA A 356 15.65 4.50 -12.26
N LEU A 357 14.92 3.53 -11.71
CA LEU A 357 14.76 3.38 -10.26
C LEU A 357 16.06 2.94 -9.60
N GLN A 358 16.32 3.43 -8.38
CA GLN A 358 17.38 2.87 -7.55
C GLN A 358 16.93 1.55 -6.90
N ARG A 359 15.65 1.47 -6.53
CA ARG A 359 15.07 0.35 -5.80
C ARG A 359 13.62 0.09 -6.21
N PHE A 360 13.35 -1.06 -6.81
CA PHE A 360 11.98 -1.53 -7.05
C PHE A 360 11.64 -2.67 -6.08
N HIS A 361 10.56 -2.55 -5.33
CA HIS A 361 10.10 -3.53 -4.35
C HIS A 361 8.75 -4.11 -4.77
N LEU A 362 8.76 -5.39 -5.14
CA LEU A 362 7.58 -6.15 -5.45
C LEU A 362 7.20 -7.02 -4.25
N HIS A 363 5.99 -6.81 -3.72
CA HIS A 363 5.45 -7.59 -2.61
C HIS A 363 4.36 -8.55 -3.08
N GLU A 364 4.74 -9.80 -3.34
CA GLU A 364 3.82 -10.86 -3.76
C GLU A 364 3.40 -11.73 -2.58
N PHE A 365 2.24 -12.38 -2.71
CA PHE A 365 1.87 -13.44 -1.79
C PHE A 365 2.90 -14.58 -1.86
N GLY A 366 3.65 -14.78 -0.78
CA GLY A 366 4.67 -15.83 -0.68
C GLY A 366 6.10 -15.39 -0.98
N CYS A 367 6.32 -14.21 -1.54
CA CYS A 367 7.66 -13.74 -1.91
C CYS A 367 7.73 -12.21 -1.92
N TYR A 368 8.71 -11.62 -1.23
CA TYR A 368 9.09 -10.23 -1.49
C TYR A 368 10.34 -10.22 -2.33
N LEU A 369 10.37 -9.37 -3.35
CA LEU A 369 11.46 -9.22 -4.31
C LEU A 369 11.87 -7.75 -4.39
N VAL A 370 13.17 -7.49 -4.25
CA VAL A 370 13.77 -6.17 -4.48
C VAL A 370 14.81 -6.27 -5.58
N LEU A 371 14.67 -5.42 -6.59
CA LEU A 371 15.75 -5.08 -7.51
C LEU A 371 16.37 -3.77 -7.03
N HIS A 372 17.66 -3.81 -6.66
CA HIS A 372 18.39 -2.64 -6.20
C HIS A 372 19.61 -2.40 -7.08
N ARG A 373 19.76 -1.18 -7.60
CA ARG A 373 20.92 -0.81 -8.41
C ARG A 373 22.19 -0.84 -7.54
N LYS A 374 23.25 -1.48 -8.03
CA LYS A 374 24.52 -1.61 -7.31
C LYS A 374 25.18 -0.25 -7.13
N LYS A 375 25.58 0.05 -5.90
CA LYS A 375 26.49 1.15 -5.54
C LYS A 375 27.37 0.66 -4.37
N PRO A 376 28.60 1.20 -4.20
CA PRO A 376 29.49 0.76 -3.12
C PRO A 376 28.89 0.86 -1.70
N SER A 377 27.95 1.77 -1.48
CA SER A 377 27.27 1.97 -0.21
C SER A 377 26.15 0.96 0.08
N ILE A 378 25.76 0.14 -0.91
CA ILE A 378 24.61 -0.77 -0.80
C ILE A 378 25.08 -2.15 -0.37
N ASN A 379 24.44 -2.69 0.66
CA ASN A 379 24.70 -4.02 1.17
C ASN A 379 23.46 -4.91 1.01
N PRO A 380 23.48 -5.93 0.12
CA PRO A 380 22.31 -6.77 -0.14
C PRO A 380 21.85 -7.58 1.08
N GLU A 381 22.74 -7.86 2.04
CA GLU A 381 22.38 -8.54 3.29
C GLU A 381 21.50 -7.66 4.19
N ARG A 382 21.71 -6.34 4.17
CA ARG A 382 20.86 -5.39 4.91
C ARG A 382 19.49 -5.26 4.26
N ILE A 383 19.42 -5.30 2.93
CA ILE A 383 18.15 -5.33 2.20
C ILE A 383 17.39 -6.62 2.53
N ARG A 384 18.06 -7.78 2.49
CA ARG A 384 17.46 -9.07 2.87
C ARG A 384 16.93 -9.02 4.31
N ALA A 385 17.71 -8.47 5.24
CA ALA A 385 17.28 -8.34 6.62
C ALA A 385 16.05 -7.42 6.77
N ALA A 386 16.00 -6.32 6.03
CA ALA A 386 14.84 -5.43 6.01
C ALA A 386 13.58 -6.11 5.46
N LEU A 387 13.70 -6.94 4.41
CA LEU A 387 12.58 -7.73 3.87
C LEU A 387 12.10 -8.81 4.84
N CYS A 388 13.02 -9.52 5.50
CA CYS A 388 12.67 -10.49 6.56
C CYS A 388 11.95 -9.81 7.73
N PHE A 389 12.44 -8.65 8.17
CA PHE A 389 11.77 -7.87 9.22
C PHE A 389 10.37 -7.43 8.78
N SER A 390 10.23 -6.89 7.57
CA SER A 390 8.94 -6.51 7.00
C SER A 390 7.96 -7.68 6.93
N SER A 391 8.41 -8.88 6.54
CA SER A 391 7.55 -10.06 6.51
C SER A 391 7.08 -10.49 7.90
N LEU A 392 7.90 -10.34 8.94
CA LEU A 392 7.48 -10.60 10.33
C LEU A 392 6.41 -9.60 10.79
N ILE A 393 6.62 -8.31 10.52
CA ILE A 393 5.67 -7.26 10.89
C ILE A 393 4.34 -7.42 10.14
N ALA A 394 4.39 -7.76 8.85
CA ALA A 394 3.20 -8.05 8.06
C ALA A 394 2.44 -9.27 8.59
N ALA A 395 3.14 -10.34 8.98
CA ALA A 395 2.55 -11.53 9.57
C ALA A 395 1.90 -11.25 10.95
N GLU A 396 2.57 -10.46 11.80
CA GLU A 396 2.01 -10.03 13.08
C GLU A 396 0.74 -9.20 12.89
N ARG A 397 0.78 -8.21 11.98
CA ARG A 397 -0.37 -7.38 11.66
C ARG A 397 -1.52 -8.22 11.09
N ALA A 398 -1.23 -9.12 10.16
CA ALA A 398 -2.23 -10.00 9.59
C ALA A 398 -2.90 -10.89 10.66
N LYS A 399 -2.13 -11.40 11.62
CA LYS A 399 -2.63 -12.27 12.70
C LYS A 399 -3.43 -11.52 13.76
N THR A 400 -2.94 -10.37 14.21
CA THR A 400 -3.45 -9.70 15.43
C THR A 400 -4.32 -8.47 15.12
N GLY A 401 -4.12 -7.86 13.96
CA GLY A 401 -4.67 -6.56 13.57
C GLY A 401 -3.87 -5.35 14.06
N THR A 402 -2.76 -5.57 14.77
CA THR A 402 -1.85 -4.53 15.28
C THR A 402 -0.40 -4.97 15.18
N ILE A 403 0.54 -4.13 15.59
CA ILE A 403 1.98 -4.42 15.59
C ILE A 403 2.51 -4.16 17.00
N ASN A 404 3.36 -5.07 17.49
CA ASN A 404 4.18 -4.85 18.65
C ASN A 404 5.56 -5.44 18.39
N GLN A 405 6.52 -4.59 18.01
CA GLN A 405 7.88 -5.03 17.65
C GLN A 405 8.66 -5.71 18.79
N HIS A 406 8.20 -5.61 20.04
CA HIS A 406 8.81 -6.30 21.18
C HIS A 406 8.15 -7.64 21.48
N SER A 407 7.11 -8.02 20.74
CA SER A 407 6.44 -9.30 20.87
C SER A 407 7.37 -10.44 20.44
N SER A 408 7.10 -11.65 20.95
CA SER A 408 7.87 -12.81 20.54
C SER A 408 7.56 -13.16 19.08
N ILE A 409 8.62 -13.28 18.27
CA ILE A 409 8.51 -13.68 16.86
C ILE A 409 8.38 -15.20 16.67
N GLU A 410 8.68 -15.99 17.70
CA GLU A 410 8.71 -17.46 17.60
C GLU A 410 7.38 -18.10 17.14
N PRO A 411 6.18 -17.62 17.55
CA PRO A 411 4.92 -18.16 17.05
C PRO A 411 4.78 -18.09 15.52
N PHE A 412 5.37 -17.08 14.88
CA PHE A 412 5.36 -16.90 13.43
C PHE A 412 6.40 -17.78 12.73
N LEU A 413 7.55 -18.00 13.40
CA LEU A 413 8.64 -18.84 12.89
C LEU A 413 8.39 -20.34 13.01
N ASN A 414 7.53 -20.78 13.94
CA ASN A 414 7.24 -22.20 14.15
C ASN A 414 6.65 -22.89 12.90
N ASN A 415 5.91 -22.16 12.06
CA ASN A 415 5.36 -22.67 10.81
C ASN A 415 6.34 -22.55 9.63
N PHE A 416 7.45 -21.83 9.82
CA PHE A 416 8.45 -21.53 8.82
C PHE A 416 9.76 -22.24 9.20
N THR A 417 9.82 -23.57 9.07
CA THR A 417 10.93 -24.40 9.60
C THR A 417 12.32 -24.15 8.96
N GLY A 418 12.42 -23.17 8.05
CA GLY A 418 13.64 -22.85 7.30
C GLY A 418 14.01 -23.89 6.24
N LYS A 419 13.17 -24.92 6.07
CA LYS A 419 13.33 -25.97 5.05
C LYS A 419 12.56 -25.61 3.79
N GLU A 420 13.11 -26.02 2.65
CA GLU A 420 12.53 -25.76 1.34
C GLU A 420 11.08 -26.24 1.19
N GLU A 421 10.75 -27.38 1.77
CA GLU A 421 9.39 -27.95 1.75
C GLU A 421 8.33 -26.97 2.30
N HIS A 422 8.72 -26.08 3.22
CA HIS A 422 7.85 -25.07 3.84
C HIS A 422 7.97 -23.68 3.19
N PHE A 423 8.87 -23.49 2.21
CA PHE A 423 8.91 -22.22 1.49
C PHE A 423 7.64 -22.04 0.65
N PRO A 424 7.09 -20.82 0.59
CA PRO A 424 5.96 -20.52 -0.27
C PRO A 424 6.27 -20.87 -1.73
N LYS A 425 5.21 -21.26 -2.45
CA LYS A 425 5.30 -21.66 -3.86
C LYS A 425 5.96 -20.56 -4.72
N THR A 426 5.53 -19.31 -4.56
CA THR A 426 6.03 -18.15 -5.30
C THR A 426 7.56 -17.99 -5.20
N PHE A 427 8.12 -18.10 -3.99
CA PHE A 427 9.57 -18.01 -3.78
C PHE A 427 10.33 -19.16 -4.46
N LYS A 428 9.79 -20.37 -4.41
CA LYS A 428 10.38 -21.54 -5.10
C LYS A 428 10.32 -21.40 -6.62
N GLU A 429 9.22 -20.86 -7.16
CA GLU A 429 9.07 -20.60 -8.58
C GLU A 429 10.01 -19.49 -9.06
N LEU A 430 10.26 -18.46 -8.25
CA LEU A 430 11.27 -17.44 -8.54
C LEU A 430 12.68 -18.03 -8.60
N ALA A 431 13.04 -18.92 -7.67
CA ALA A 431 14.34 -19.61 -7.70
C ALA A 431 14.49 -20.47 -8.98
N SER A 432 13.44 -21.19 -9.39
CA SER A 432 13.44 -21.93 -10.65
C SER A 432 13.51 -21.00 -11.88
N ALA A 433 12.87 -19.83 -11.84
CA ALA A 433 12.94 -18.83 -12.89
C ALA A 433 14.36 -18.27 -13.07
N ILE A 434 15.05 -18.02 -11.95
CA ILE A 434 16.44 -17.55 -11.91
C ILE A 434 17.39 -18.59 -12.52
N GLU A 435 17.23 -19.87 -12.17
CA GLU A 435 18.03 -20.96 -12.73
C GLU A 435 17.78 -21.14 -14.23
N LYS A 436 16.52 -21.11 -14.66
CA LYS A 436 16.14 -21.23 -16.08
C LYS A 436 16.68 -20.08 -16.93
N LYS A 437 16.82 -18.88 -16.36
CA LYS A 437 17.50 -17.73 -17.02
C LYS A 437 19.04 -17.83 -16.95
N GLY A 438 19.59 -18.87 -16.33
CA GLY A 438 21.03 -19.10 -16.24
C GLY A 438 21.76 -18.13 -15.31
N LEU A 439 21.06 -17.49 -14.37
CA LEU A 439 21.64 -16.43 -13.54
C LEU A 439 22.36 -16.97 -12.30
N CYS A 440 21.83 -18.03 -11.68
CA CYS A 440 22.36 -18.69 -10.49
C CYS A 440 21.70 -20.07 -10.34
N SER A 441 22.32 -21.02 -9.64
CA SER A 441 21.66 -22.30 -9.35
C SER A 441 20.49 -22.10 -8.40
N ARG A 442 19.45 -22.92 -8.56
CA ARG A 442 18.24 -22.84 -7.73
C ARG A 442 18.57 -22.99 -6.25
N ASP A 443 19.41 -23.97 -5.90
CA ASP A 443 19.76 -24.26 -4.50
C ASP A 443 20.57 -23.12 -3.87
N GLN A 444 21.47 -22.49 -4.63
CA GLN A 444 22.22 -21.33 -4.15
C GLN A 444 21.27 -20.15 -3.86
N PHE A 445 20.32 -19.88 -4.76
CA PHE A 445 19.35 -18.80 -4.57
C PHE A 445 18.38 -19.10 -3.42
N LEU A 446 17.90 -20.33 -3.26
CA LEU A 446 17.04 -20.69 -2.13
C LEU A 446 17.77 -20.57 -0.77
N ALA A 447 19.09 -20.79 -0.74
CA ALA A 447 19.88 -20.68 0.48
C ALA A 447 20.21 -19.22 0.88
N SER A 448 20.38 -18.32 -0.09
CA SER A 448 20.75 -16.92 0.18
C SER A 448 19.59 -15.93 0.00
N GLY A 449 18.72 -16.13 -0.98
CA GLY A 449 17.79 -15.12 -1.46
C GLY A 449 18.49 -13.89 -2.06
N ILE A 450 19.79 -13.97 -2.36
CA ILE A 450 20.59 -12.85 -2.87
C ILE A 450 21.31 -13.31 -4.13
N LEU A 451 21.18 -12.52 -5.18
CA LEU A 451 21.87 -12.69 -6.45
C LEU A 451 22.41 -11.34 -6.92
N GLU A 452 23.66 -11.36 -7.35
CA GLU A 452 24.26 -10.26 -8.10
C GLU A 452 24.15 -10.51 -9.60
N HIS A 453 23.53 -9.59 -10.34
CA HIS A 453 23.40 -9.70 -11.79
C HIS A 453 23.54 -8.33 -12.46
N ASN A 454 24.50 -8.22 -13.39
CA ASN A 454 24.83 -6.97 -14.08
C ASN A 454 25.00 -5.80 -13.08
N ASN A 455 24.20 -4.75 -13.24
CA ASN A 455 24.18 -3.56 -12.40
C ASN A 455 23.20 -3.64 -11.22
N TYR A 456 22.65 -4.82 -10.91
CA TYR A 456 21.64 -4.99 -9.86
C TYR A 456 21.99 -6.06 -8.84
N PHE A 457 21.57 -5.82 -7.62
CA PHE A 457 21.25 -6.87 -6.67
C PHE A 457 19.79 -7.28 -6.86
N ILE A 458 19.54 -8.58 -6.90
CA ILE A 458 18.22 -9.21 -6.85
C ILE A 458 18.14 -9.87 -5.49
N ILE A 459 17.27 -9.34 -4.63
CA ILE A 459 17.08 -9.85 -3.27
C ILE A 459 15.65 -10.34 -3.14
N ALA A 460 15.45 -11.58 -2.75
CA ALA A 460 14.14 -12.12 -2.46
C ALA A 460 14.10 -12.85 -1.13
N VAL A 461 12.96 -12.79 -0.44
CA VAL A 461 12.73 -13.55 0.79
C VAL A 461 11.42 -14.32 0.72
N PRO A 462 11.39 -15.56 1.23
CA PRO A 462 10.15 -16.31 1.40
C PRO A 462 9.35 -15.70 2.55
N THR A 463 8.10 -15.30 2.30
CA THR A 463 7.29 -14.59 3.31
C THR A 463 6.62 -15.53 4.30
N ILE A 464 6.38 -15.07 5.52
CA ILE A 464 5.58 -15.78 6.53
C ILE A 464 4.09 -15.58 6.23
N LEU A 465 3.41 -16.67 5.86
CA LEU A 465 1.98 -16.66 5.51
C LEU A 465 1.12 -16.97 6.74
N ILE A 466 -0.02 -16.28 6.84
CA ILE A 466 -1.02 -16.50 7.89
C ILE A 466 -2.28 -17.09 7.24
N ASP A 467 -2.62 -18.33 7.59
CA ASP A 467 -3.76 -19.05 6.98
C ASP A 467 -5.12 -18.39 7.26
N ASN A 468 -5.28 -17.83 8.47
CA ASN A 468 -6.51 -17.20 8.92
C ASN A 468 -6.21 -15.77 9.40
N PRO A 469 -5.98 -14.81 8.48
CA PRO A 469 -5.66 -13.45 8.84
C PRO A 469 -6.89 -12.76 9.43
N LYS A 470 -6.70 -12.05 10.54
CA LYS A 470 -7.71 -11.17 11.13
C LYS A 470 -7.80 -9.84 10.38
N PHE A 471 -6.72 -9.44 9.71
CA PHE A 471 -6.58 -8.15 9.05
C PHE A 471 -5.84 -8.30 7.72
N THR A 472 -6.37 -7.72 6.65
CA THR A 472 -5.76 -7.80 5.30
C THR A 472 -5.66 -6.45 4.60
N VAL A 473 -6.45 -5.46 5.01
CA VAL A 473 -6.39 -4.08 4.51
C VAL A 473 -5.05 -3.45 4.92
N GLY A 474 -4.41 -2.68 4.03
CA GLY A 474 -3.16 -1.97 4.36
C GLY A 474 -1.94 -2.85 4.60
N LEU A 475 -1.98 -4.14 4.26
CA LEU A 475 -0.80 -5.02 4.37
C LEU A 475 0.30 -4.61 3.38
N GLY A 476 -0.04 -4.24 2.13
CA GLY A 476 0.94 -3.70 1.16
C GLY A 476 1.68 -2.49 1.72
N ASP A 477 0.93 -1.50 2.22
CA ASP A 477 1.48 -0.31 2.86
C ASP A 477 2.40 -0.65 4.04
N THR A 478 1.99 -1.63 4.87
CA THR A 478 2.81 -2.12 5.99
C THR A 478 4.11 -2.73 5.48
N ILE A 479 4.04 -3.55 4.45
CA ILE A 479 5.18 -4.27 3.87
C ILE A 479 6.18 -3.28 3.26
N SER A 480 5.70 -2.38 2.40
CA SER A 480 6.54 -1.42 1.70
C SER A 480 7.19 -0.42 2.65
N SER A 481 6.41 0.22 3.53
CA SER A 481 6.94 1.20 4.48
C SER A 481 7.95 0.57 5.44
N THR A 482 7.63 -0.60 6.01
CA THR A 482 8.51 -1.27 6.96
C THR A 482 9.81 -1.72 6.29
N ALA A 483 9.74 -2.32 5.09
CA ALA A 483 10.93 -2.77 4.37
C ALA A 483 11.85 -1.59 4.03
N PHE A 484 11.29 -0.50 3.51
CA PHE A 484 12.07 0.67 3.13
C PHE A 484 12.72 1.33 4.35
N VAL A 485 11.97 1.56 5.43
CA VAL A 485 12.49 2.22 6.63
C VAL A 485 13.49 1.33 7.38
N ALA A 486 13.27 0.01 7.42
CA ALA A 486 14.23 -0.93 8.00
C ALA A 486 15.57 -0.94 7.25
N GLU A 487 15.53 -0.89 5.91
CA GLU A 487 16.73 -0.82 5.08
C GLU A 487 17.55 0.45 5.37
N LEU A 488 16.87 1.60 5.48
CA LEU A 488 17.50 2.88 5.84
C LEU A 488 18.15 2.81 7.23
N ALA A 489 17.42 2.28 8.21
CA ALA A 489 17.91 2.14 9.57
C ALA A 489 19.17 1.26 9.64
N LEU A 490 19.14 0.07 9.01
CA LEU A 490 20.26 -0.85 8.97
C LEU A 490 21.47 -0.29 8.20
N THR A 491 21.24 0.60 7.24
CA THR A 491 22.31 1.26 6.50
C THR A 491 23.00 2.33 7.34
N LYS A 492 22.22 3.11 8.11
CA LYS A 492 22.71 4.21 8.95
C LYS A 492 23.54 3.73 10.16
N THR A 493 23.20 2.58 10.74
CA THR A 493 23.94 1.98 11.88
C THR A 493 25.20 1.24 11.49
N GLY A 494 25.44 1.13 10.19
CA GLY A 494 26.49 0.32 9.60
C GLY A 494 27.85 1.00 9.42
N HIS A 495 28.09 2.11 10.11
CA HIS A 495 29.35 2.87 10.13
C HIS A 495 30.06 2.73 11.47
#